data_AF-A0A5B0SWP0-F1
#
_entry.id   AF-A0A5B0SWP0-F1
#
_cell.length_a   1.000
_cell.length_b   1.000
_cell.length_c   1.000
_cell.angle_alpha   90.00
_cell.angle_beta   90.00
_cell.angle_gamma   90.00
#
_symmetry.space_group_name_H-M   'P 1'
#
loop_
_entity.id
_entity.type
_entity.pdbx_description
1 polymer ?
#
loop_
_entity_poly.entity_id
_entity_poly.type
_entity_poly.pdbx_seq_one_letter_code
_entity_poly.pdbx_strand_id
1 'polypeptide(L)'
;MTSPQNRPPAIERFYAHLDERIAEELTPEQKEGVEKALLATTLTSRHQIDIRRSFPFFSKRYYLVFLFGRDLRRQHRQESTLSRMLLTFLLLIVVLFVTCCILLTLYMIKSALGIDVFQNFHVGIWDWWLSLKDR
;
A
#
# COMPACT_ATOMS: atom_id res chain seq x y z
N MET A 1 -5.15 31.48 -25.74
CA MET A 1 -6.62 31.45 -25.95
C MET A 1 -7.08 30.00 -26.01
N THR A 2 -7.47 29.42 -24.87
CA THR A 2 -7.97 28.04 -24.80
C THR A 2 -9.50 28.07 -24.75
N SER A 3 -10.12 27.46 -25.77
CA SER A 3 -11.57 27.32 -25.93
C SER A 3 -12.22 26.72 -24.67
N PRO A 4 -13.43 27.15 -24.26
CA PRO A 4 -14.07 26.79 -22.98
C PRO A 4 -14.49 25.31 -22.85
N GLN A 5 -14.20 24.45 -23.82
CA GLN A 5 -14.82 23.13 -23.93
C GLN A 5 -14.12 21.98 -23.18
N ASN A 6 -12.94 22.16 -22.57
CA ASN A 6 -12.22 21.07 -21.87
C ASN A 6 -11.30 21.59 -20.75
N ARG A 7 -11.84 22.30 -19.75
CA ARG A 7 -11.06 22.63 -18.55
C ARG A 7 -10.91 21.39 -17.66
N PRO A 8 -9.70 21.09 -17.14
CA PRO A 8 -9.51 20.04 -16.14
C PRO A 8 -10.47 20.23 -14.93
N PRO A 9 -11.03 19.14 -14.37
CA PRO A 9 -12.05 19.23 -13.32
C PRO A 9 -11.55 19.90 -12.03
N ALA A 10 -10.23 19.93 -11.81
CA ALA A 10 -9.64 20.67 -10.69
C ALA A 10 -9.84 22.19 -10.83
N ILE A 11 -9.66 22.73 -12.03
CA ILE A 11 -9.79 24.16 -12.33
C ILE A 11 -11.26 24.59 -12.19
N GLU A 12 -12.18 23.78 -12.71
CA GLU A 12 -13.61 24.02 -12.60
C GLU A 12 -14.08 24.06 -11.15
N ARG A 13 -13.67 23.06 -10.34
CA ARG A 13 -13.97 23.05 -8.90
C ARG A 13 -13.38 24.23 -8.16
N PHE A 14 -12.19 24.69 -8.53
CA PHE A 14 -11.55 25.84 -7.91
C PHE A 14 -12.39 27.12 -8.13
N TYR A 15 -12.71 27.44 -9.38
CA TYR A 15 -13.50 28.64 -9.67
C TYR A 15 -14.95 28.54 -9.18
N ALA A 16 -15.52 27.33 -9.06
CA ALA A 16 -16.84 27.14 -8.46
C ALA A 16 -16.89 27.47 -6.95
N HIS A 17 -15.75 27.45 -6.25
CA HIS A 17 -15.66 27.80 -4.82
C HIS A 17 -15.00 29.17 -4.58
N LEU A 18 -14.39 29.75 -5.60
CA LEU A 18 -13.79 31.07 -5.51
C LEU A 18 -14.91 32.12 -5.49
N ASP A 19 -14.79 33.13 -4.64
CA ASP A 19 -15.71 34.26 -4.65
C ASP A 19 -15.75 34.91 -6.04
N GLU A 20 -16.95 35.17 -6.55
CA GLU A 20 -17.15 35.63 -7.92
C GLU A 20 -16.50 36.99 -8.17
N ARG A 21 -16.52 37.90 -7.17
CA ARG A 21 -15.90 39.22 -7.29
C ARG A 21 -14.39 39.11 -7.35
N ILE A 22 -13.80 38.25 -6.53
CA ILE A 22 -12.37 37.97 -6.58
C ILE A 22 -11.97 37.30 -7.90
N ALA A 23 -12.79 36.40 -8.42
CA ALA A 23 -12.54 35.72 -9.69
C ALA A 23 -12.53 36.70 -10.89
N GLU A 24 -13.35 37.74 -10.85
CA GLU A 24 -13.40 38.81 -11.83
C GLU A 24 -12.20 39.76 -11.73
N GLU A 25 -11.73 40.06 -10.51
CA GLU A 25 -10.57 40.94 -10.26
C GLU A 25 -9.22 40.34 -10.69
N LEU A 26 -9.14 39.02 -10.84
CA LEU A 26 -7.90 38.35 -11.26
C LEU A 26 -7.53 38.68 -12.72
N THR A 27 -6.28 39.14 -12.93
CA THR A 27 -5.74 39.38 -14.27
C THR A 27 -5.55 38.09 -15.06
N PRO A 28 -5.47 38.14 -16.40
CA PRO A 28 -5.21 36.95 -17.22
C PRO A 28 -3.92 36.22 -16.82
N GLU A 29 -2.83 36.94 -16.52
CA GLU A 29 -1.57 36.31 -16.10
C GLU A 29 -1.69 35.63 -14.73
N GLN A 30 -2.45 36.23 -13.81
CA GLN A 30 -2.72 35.66 -12.50
C GLN A 30 -3.55 34.37 -12.62
N LYS A 31 -4.59 34.38 -13.46
CA LYS A 31 -5.41 33.19 -13.75
C LYS A 31 -4.56 32.05 -14.30
N GLU A 32 -3.70 32.33 -15.27
CA GLU A 32 -2.78 31.32 -15.83
C GLU A 32 -1.82 30.77 -14.77
N GLY A 33 -1.23 31.64 -13.94
CA GLY A 33 -0.34 31.25 -12.86
C GLY A 33 -1.01 30.33 -11.84
N VAL A 34 -2.22 30.67 -11.41
CA VAL A 34 -3.03 29.88 -10.48
C VAL A 34 -3.41 28.53 -11.10
N GLU A 35 -3.90 28.51 -12.34
CA GLU A 35 -4.27 27.29 -13.03
C GLU A 35 -3.08 26.34 -13.17
N LYS A 36 -1.90 26.86 -13.56
CA LYS A 36 -0.66 26.07 -13.66
C LYS A 36 -0.23 25.49 -12.32
N ALA A 37 -0.30 26.28 -11.25
CA ALA A 37 0.01 25.82 -9.90
C ALA A 37 -0.98 24.75 -9.42
N LEU A 38 -2.27 24.92 -9.72
CA LEU A 38 -3.33 23.98 -9.36
C LEU A 38 -3.15 22.63 -10.07
N LEU A 39 -2.83 22.66 -11.37
CA LEU A 39 -2.56 21.45 -12.15
C LEU A 39 -1.33 20.70 -11.65
N ALA A 40 -0.23 21.42 -11.37
CA ALA A 40 1.00 20.83 -10.82
C ALA A 40 0.76 20.14 -9.46
N THR A 41 -0.05 20.78 -8.61
CA THR A 41 -0.40 20.24 -7.28
C THR A 41 -1.32 19.03 -7.39
N THR A 42 -2.33 19.08 -8.27
CA THR A 42 -3.32 18.02 -8.43
C THR A 42 -2.73 16.76 -9.06
N LEU A 43 -1.80 16.90 -10.02
CA LEU A 43 -1.13 15.77 -10.67
C LEU A 43 -0.29 14.93 -9.68
N THR A 44 0.25 15.56 -8.64
CA THR A 44 1.01 14.87 -7.58
C THR A 44 0.11 14.04 -6.66
N SER A 45 -1.20 14.27 -6.67
CA SER A 45 -2.18 13.59 -5.83
C SER A 45 -2.79 12.32 -6.46
N ARG A 46 -2.48 11.97 -7.71
CA ARG A 46 -3.03 10.76 -8.34
C ARG A 46 -2.30 9.51 -7.84
N HIS A 47 -2.81 8.91 -6.77
CA HIS A 47 -2.44 7.55 -6.38
C HIS A 47 -3.19 6.55 -7.27
N GLN A 48 -2.50 5.53 -7.79
CA GLN A 48 -3.15 4.50 -8.63
C GLN A 48 -4.18 3.70 -7.82
N ILE A 49 -3.91 3.49 -6.53
CA ILE A 49 -4.81 2.84 -5.60
C ILE A 49 -5.00 3.78 -4.40
N ASP A 50 -6.22 4.30 -4.26
CA ASP A 50 -6.65 5.09 -3.10
C ASP A 50 -7.90 4.43 -2.49
N ILE A 51 -7.69 3.64 -1.44
CA ILE A 51 -8.77 2.99 -0.69
C ILE A 51 -8.92 3.73 0.63
N ARG A 52 -10.02 4.46 0.77
CA ARG A 52 -10.42 5.10 2.03
C ARG A 52 -11.72 4.48 2.49
N ARG A 53 -11.65 3.70 3.55
CA ARG A 53 -12.82 3.06 4.16
C ARG A 53 -12.96 3.57 5.57
N SER A 54 -14.16 3.98 5.93
CA SER A 54 -14.53 4.25 7.31
C SER A 54 -15.47 3.15 7.76
N PHE A 55 -15.24 2.59 8.94
CA PHE A 55 -16.12 1.60 9.53
C PHE A 55 -16.43 1.96 10.98
N PRO A 56 -17.69 1.78 11.41
CA PRO A 56 -18.04 1.93 12.81
C PRO A 56 -17.52 0.71 13.59
N PHE A 57 -16.92 0.95 14.76
CA PHE A 57 -16.56 -0.10 15.70
C PHE A 57 -16.86 0.39 17.12
N PHE A 58 -17.82 -0.27 17.78
CA PHE A 58 -18.47 0.25 18.99
C PHE A 58 -18.98 1.69 18.81
N SER A 59 -18.71 2.58 19.76
CA SER A 59 -19.16 3.98 19.74
C SER A 59 -18.24 4.92 18.97
N LYS A 60 -17.23 4.39 18.26
CA LYS A 60 -16.23 5.19 17.53
C LYS A 60 -16.19 4.81 16.05
N ARG A 61 -15.82 5.79 15.23
CA ARG A 61 -15.58 5.59 13.81
C ARG A 61 -14.09 5.51 13.57
N TYR A 62 -13.67 4.44 12.92
CA TYR A 62 -12.28 4.23 12.53
C TYR A 62 -12.19 4.41 11.02
N TYR A 63 -11.05 4.93 10.57
CA TYR A 63 -10.75 5.10 9.16
C TYR A 63 -9.50 4.27 8.81
N LEU A 64 -9.57 3.61 7.67
CA LEU A 64 -8.46 2.93 7.05
C LEU A 64 -8.19 3.60 5.71
N VAL A 65 -6.96 4.07 5.54
CA VAL A 65 -6.48 4.67 4.30
C VAL A 65 -5.33 3.83 3.80
N PHE A 66 -5.51 3.22 2.64
CA PHE A 66 -4.48 2.48 1.93
C PHE A 66 -4.20 3.22 0.62
N LEU A 67 -2.99 3.76 0.53
CA LEU A 67 -2.47 4.41 -0.67
C LEU A 67 -1.36 3.55 -1.24
N PHE A 68 -1.48 3.17 -2.51
CA PHE A 68 -0.43 2.45 -3.20
C PHE A 68 -0.21 3.06 -4.59
N GLY A 69 1.06 3.29 -4.93
CA GLY A 69 1.46 3.90 -6.18
C GLY A 69 2.92 4.30 -6.18
N ARG A 70 3.41 4.69 -7.37
CA ARG A 70 4.78 5.17 -7.54
C ARG A 70 4.91 6.56 -6.90
N ASP A 71 5.92 6.75 -6.05
CA ASP A 71 6.24 8.08 -5.54
C ASP A 71 6.84 8.93 -6.67
N LEU A 72 6.17 10.04 -7.00
CA LEU A 72 6.58 11.00 -8.03
C LEU A 72 6.99 12.34 -7.41
N ARG A 73 7.08 12.42 -6.09
CA ARG A 73 7.41 13.65 -5.38
C ARG A 73 8.88 14.00 -5.62
N ARG A 74 9.14 15.27 -5.94
CA ARG A 74 10.50 15.81 -6.13
C ARG A 74 11.31 15.91 -4.84
N GLN A 75 10.64 16.01 -3.70
CA GLN A 75 11.28 16.09 -2.40
C GLN A 75 11.07 14.78 -1.64
N HIS A 76 12.18 14.13 -1.31
CA HIS A 76 12.20 12.93 -0.49
C HIS A 76 11.83 13.32 0.94
N ARG A 77 10.65 12.88 1.40
CA ARG A 77 10.29 13.01 2.81
C ARG A 77 11.15 12.01 3.57
N GLN A 78 11.76 12.43 4.68
CA GLN A 78 12.42 11.47 5.57
C GLN A 78 11.41 10.39 5.93
N GLU A 79 11.71 9.14 5.57
CA GLU A 79 10.88 8.01 5.93
C GLU A 79 10.75 7.96 7.45
N SER A 80 9.53 7.75 7.94
CA SER A 80 9.35 7.58 9.39
C SER A 80 10.10 6.32 9.82
N THR A 81 10.86 6.43 10.91
CA THR A 81 11.58 5.31 11.51
C THR A 81 10.66 4.10 11.75
N LEU A 82 9.40 4.36 12.13
CA LEU A 82 8.36 3.35 12.29
C LEU A 82 8.03 2.60 10.99
N SER A 83 7.92 3.29 9.85
CA SER A 83 7.66 2.64 8.56
C SER A 83 8.79 1.68 8.20
N ARG A 84 10.03 2.11 8.41
CA ARG A 84 11.22 1.28 8.16
C ARG A 84 11.26 0.07 9.09
N MET A 85 10.97 0.26 10.38
CA MET A 85 10.88 -0.84 11.35
C MET A 85 9.80 -1.87 10.97
N LEU A 86 8.60 -1.41 10.60
CA LEU A 86 7.50 -2.27 10.14
C LEU A 86 7.89 -3.07 8.90
N LEU A 87 8.52 -2.41 7.91
CA LEU A 87 8.98 -3.08 6.70
C LEU A 87 10.04 -4.14 7.01
N THR A 88 11.04 -3.81 7.84
CA THR A 88 12.08 -4.76 8.27
C THR A 88 11.48 -5.94 9.02
N PHE A 89 10.51 -5.70 9.91
CA PHE A 89 9.82 -6.75 10.66
C PHE A 89 9.01 -7.68 9.75
N LEU A 90 8.28 -7.12 8.78
CA LEU A 90 7.55 -7.92 7.78
C LEU A 90 8.50 -8.80 6.96
N LEU A 91 9.63 -8.24 6.52
CA LEU A 91 10.64 -8.96 5.75
C LEU A 91 11.26 -10.10 6.59
N LEU A 92 11.55 -9.85 7.87
CA LEU A 92 12.02 -10.86 8.81
C LEU A 92 11.02 -12.03 8.95
N ILE A 93 9.72 -11.74 9.10
CA ILE A 93 8.68 -12.77 9.17
C ILE A 93 8.66 -13.61 7.90
N VAL A 94 8.72 -12.98 6.73
CA VAL A 94 8.73 -13.68 5.44
C VAL A 94 9.93 -14.62 5.32
N VAL A 95 11.13 -14.13 5.69
CA VAL A 95 12.34 -14.96 5.68
C VAL A 95 12.21 -16.15 6.62
N LEU A 96 11.76 -15.93 7.86
CA LEU A 96 11.58 -16.99 8.84
C LEU A 96 10.56 -18.03 8.36
N PHE A 97 9.44 -17.58 7.78
CA PHE A 97 8.43 -18.46 7.22
C PHE A 97 9.00 -19.33 6.10
N VAL A 98 9.73 -18.73 5.14
CA VAL A 98 10.38 -19.47 4.05
C VAL A 98 11.40 -20.47 4.58
N THR A 99 12.23 -20.08 5.55
CA THR A 99 13.18 -21.00 6.19
C THR A 99 12.46 -22.17 6.86
N CYS A 100 11.36 -21.92 7.57
CA CYS A 100 10.55 -22.96 8.20
C CYS A 100 9.98 -23.93 7.14
N CYS A 101 9.44 -23.41 6.03
CA CYS A 101 8.93 -24.25 4.93
C CYS A 101 10.02 -25.12 4.31
N ILE A 102 11.24 -24.58 4.12
CA ILE A 102 12.38 -25.35 3.58
C ILE A 102 12.76 -26.47 4.56
N LEU A 103 12.92 -26.15 5.85
CA LEU A 103 13.25 -27.14 6.87
C LEU A 103 12.19 -28.23 6.98
N LEU A 104 10.91 -27.86 6.93
CA LEU A 104 9.80 -28.82 6.92
C LEU A 104 9.86 -29.72 5.69
N THR A 105 10.13 -29.17 4.51
CA THR A 105 10.25 -29.95 3.27
C THR A 105 11.42 -30.94 3.34
N LEU A 106 12.58 -30.49 3.79
CA LEU A 106 13.75 -31.35 3.99
C LEU A 106 13.48 -32.44 5.03
N TYR A 107 12.78 -32.11 6.11
CA TYR A 107 12.34 -33.08 7.11
C TYR A 107 11.41 -34.14 6.52
N MET A 108 10.44 -33.73 5.69
CA MET A 108 9.53 -34.66 5.00
C MET A 108 10.28 -35.60 4.07
N ILE A 109 11.24 -35.10 3.29
CA ILE A 109 12.09 -35.93 2.41
C ILE A 109 12.93 -36.91 3.24
N LYS A 110 13.58 -36.44 4.31
CA LYS A 110 14.31 -37.30 5.26
C LYS A 110 13.41 -38.41 5.80
N SER A 111 12.20 -38.06 6.24
CA SER A 111 11.24 -39.00 6.84
C SER A 111 10.76 -40.04 5.83
N ALA A 112 10.50 -39.64 4.59
CA ALA A 112 10.11 -40.55 3.52
C ALA A 112 11.23 -41.53 3.10
N LEU A 113 12.50 -41.10 3.20
CA LEU A 113 13.67 -41.95 2.91
C LEU A 113 14.03 -42.92 4.05
N GLY A 114 13.36 -42.84 5.21
CA GLY A 114 13.62 -43.71 6.35
C GLY A 114 14.99 -43.50 7.02
N ILE A 115 15.68 -42.39 6.74
CA ILE A 115 16.99 -42.08 7.32
C ILE A 115 16.78 -41.52 8.72
N ASP A 116 17.24 -42.19 9.78
CA ASP A 116 17.16 -41.69 11.15
C ASP A 116 18.41 -40.92 11.60
N VAL A 117 18.31 -39.60 11.51
CA VAL A 117 19.32 -38.65 12.00
C VAL A 117 19.38 -38.63 13.54
N PHE A 118 18.28 -38.96 14.22
CA PHE A 118 18.20 -39.11 15.68
C PHE A 118 17.54 -40.44 15.99
N GLN A 119 18.27 -41.36 16.61
CA GLN A 119 17.79 -42.73 16.86
C GLN A 119 16.59 -42.83 17.83
N ASN A 120 16.22 -41.74 18.51
CA ASN A 120 15.16 -41.72 19.53
C ASN A 120 14.22 -40.50 19.42
N PHE A 121 14.24 -39.73 18.33
CA PHE A 121 13.41 -38.53 18.23
C PHE A 121 12.79 -38.36 16.84
N HIS A 122 11.48 -38.53 16.77
CA HIS A 122 10.66 -38.30 15.58
C HIS A 122 9.58 -37.27 15.91
N VAL A 123 9.46 -36.25 15.06
CA VAL A 123 8.50 -35.15 15.26
C VAL A 123 7.05 -35.58 14.97
N GLY A 124 6.84 -36.73 14.31
CA GLY A 124 5.51 -37.34 14.09
C GLY A 124 4.64 -36.68 13.00
N ILE A 125 5.16 -35.65 12.32
CA ILE A 125 4.40 -34.91 11.29
C ILE A 125 4.14 -35.79 10.06
N TRP A 126 5.07 -36.70 9.73
CA TRP A 126 4.91 -37.65 8.61
C TRP A 126 3.82 -38.69 8.89
N ASP A 127 3.77 -39.23 10.10
CA ASP A 127 2.75 -40.20 10.50
C ASP A 127 1.36 -39.55 10.54
N TRP A 128 1.27 -38.30 11.03
CA TRP A 128 0.06 -37.49 10.95
C TRP A 128 -0.40 -37.28 9.50
N TRP A 129 0.51 -36.95 8.58
CA TRP A 129 0.22 -36.79 7.16
C TRP A 129 -0.26 -38.09 6.51
N LEU A 130 0.36 -39.23 6.81
CA LEU A 130 -0.10 -40.55 6.36
C LEU A 130 -1.51 -40.85 6.88
N SER A 131 -1.81 -40.53 8.14
CA SER A 131 -3.15 -40.73 8.74
C SER A 131 -4.25 -39.89 8.09
N LEU A 132 -3.90 -38.77 7.44
CA LEU A 132 -4.82 -37.95 6.66
C LEU A 132 -5.12 -38.55 5.29
N LYS A 133 -4.18 -39.33 4.74
CA LYS A 133 -4.30 -39.97 3.43
C LYS A 133 -5.05 -41.31 3.50
N ASP A 134 -5.01 -41.99 4.64
CA ASP A 134 -5.73 -43.24 4.92
C ASP A 134 -7.19 -43.04 5.40
N ARG A 135 -7.71 -41.80 5.38
CA ARG A 135 -9.14 -41.50 5.52
C ARG A 135 -9.76 -41.15 4.17
#